data_AF-A0A2N3A3H3-F1
#
_entry.id   AF-A0A2N3A3H3-F1
#
_cell.length_a   1.000
_cell.length_b   1.000
_cell.length_c   1.000
_cell.angle_alpha   90.00
_cell.angle_beta   90.00
_cell.angle_gamma   90.00
#
_symmetry.space_group_name_H-M   'P 1'
#
loop_
_entity.id
_entity.type
_entity.pdbx_description
1 polymer ?
#
loop_
_entity_poly.entity_id
_entity_poly.type
_entity_poly.pdbx_seq_one_letter_code
_entity_poly.pdbx_strand_id
1 'polypeptide(L)'
;MKLPGNKYIEAISVQQLLELANAVVSGYVRRSIIPKRENEDVKMAIVEKFISQREKIDKAFEGKSKLTTYYIAIMNRMCCEIIRHENRYWYTVVENEYPKELQESDSITMKFETEKDVIIKHEELRLEQVINSYPVKKGKLLLFLKFYFDLPISREEVERYAEHLTDDLALLLKREQTTARSEVYNILATAVNLVEHKNIKGDAVRMWMNKHLESVISELNKYDESEYSIDNIETLLEFHYSRAIPAPAINTLLSILLILFF
;
A
#
# COMPACT_ATOMS: atom_id res chain seq x y z
N MET A 1 48.97 -9.06 1.77
CA MET A 1 48.86 -10.21 2.69
C MET A 1 47.66 -11.03 2.23
N LYS A 2 47.87 -12.13 1.50
CA LYS A 2 46.78 -12.99 1.01
C LYS A 2 46.33 -13.89 2.17
N LEU A 3 45.08 -13.74 2.61
CA LEU A 3 44.51 -14.61 3.64
C LEU A 3 44.50 -16.06 3.11
N PRO A 4 44.81 -17.06 3.97
CA PRO A 4 44.81 -18.46 3.58
C PRO A 4 43.45 -18.85 2.98
N GLY A 5 43.52 -19.57 1.87
CA GLY A 5 42.40 -19.96 1.03
C GLY A 5 41.25 -20.56 1.84
N ASN A 6 40.06 -20.15 1.43
CA ASN A 6 38.75 -20.48 1.98
C ASN A 6 38.70 -21.93 2.47
N LYS A 7 38.61 -22.11 3.79
CA LYS A 7 38.28 -23.40 4.42
C LYS A 7 37.02 -23.93 3.72
N TYR A 8 37.07 -25.20 3.32
CA TYR A 8 35.98 -25.93 2.68
C TYR A 8 34.63 -25.46 3.22
N ILE A 9 33.87 -24.74 2.39
CA ILE A 9 32.45 -24.49 2.66
C ILE A 9 31.84 -25.88 2.71
N GLU A 10 31.40 -26.33 3.89
CA GLU A 10 30.67 -27.59 4.01
C GLU A 10 29.51 -27.54 3.03
N ALA A 11 29.52 -28.45 2.07
CA ALA A 11 28.53 -28.47 1.02
C ALA A 11 27.16 -28.76 1.66
N ILE A 12 26.33 -27.72 1.74
CA ILE A 12 24.94 -27.85 2.19
C ILE A 12 24.23 -28.85 1.25
N SER A 13 23.54 -29.81 1.85
CA SER A 13 22.81 -30.84 1.12
C SER A 13 21.55 -30.26 0.48
N VAL A 14 21.02 -30.92 -0.55
CA VAL A 14 19.76 -30.50 -1.17
C VAL A 14 18.60 -30.49 -0.16
N GLN A 15 18.61 -31.42 0.79
CA GLN A 15 17.61 -31.47 1.86
C GLN A 15 17.65 -30.23 2.76
N GLN A 16 18.85 -29.80 3.14
CA GLN A 16 19.02 -28.57 3.92
C GLN A 16 18.60 -27.33 3.12
N LEU A 17 18.86 -27.28 1.81
CA LEU A 17 18.36 -26.19 0.96
C LEU A 17 16.83 -26.14 0.92
N LEU A 18 16.17 -27.30 0.83
CA LEU A 18 14.71 -27.40 0.88
C LEU A 18 14.14 -26.92 2.22
N GLU A 19 14.79 -27.25 3.33
CA GLU A 19 14.39 -26.78 4.67
C GLU A 19 14.53 -25.26 4.80
N LEU A 20 15.63 -24.68 4.31
CA LEU A 20 15.85 -23.23 4.30
C LEU A 20 14.82 -22.52 3.40
N ALA A 21 14.55 -23.07 2.22
CA ALA A 21 13.53 -22.52 1.31
C ALA A 21 12.14 -22.59 1.94
N ASN A 22 11.77 -23.71 2.58
CA ASN A 22 10.50 -23.86 3.29
C ASN A 22 10.36 -22.84 4.43
N ALA A 23 11.42 -22.62 5.21
CA ALA A 23 11.41 -21.61 6.27
C ALA A 23 11.18 -20.18 5.72
N VAL A 24 11.77 -19.86 4.57
CA VAL A 24 11.54 -18.59 3.88
C VAL A 24 10.10 -18.48 3.38
N VAL A 25 9.62 -19.44 2.57
CA VAL A 25 8.31 -19.38 1.92
C VAL A 25 7.16 -19.42 2.92
N SER A 26 7.23 -20.27 3.94
CA SER A 26 6.21 -20.35 5.00
C SER A 26 6.02 -19.01 5.74
N GLY A 27 7.07 -18.20 5.86
CA GLY A 27 6.99 -16.84 6.41
C GLY A 27 6.14 -15.88 5.56
N TYR A 28 6.11 -16.06 4.23
CA TYR A 28 5.25 -15.29 3.33
C TYR A 28 3.84 -15.87 3.23
N VAL A 29 3.69 -17.21 3.24
CA VAL A 29 2.38 -17.88 3.27
C VAL A 29 1.60 -17.51 4.53
N ARG A 30 2.26 -17.50 5.70
CA ARG A 30 1.63 -17.10 6.97
C ARG A 30 1.12 -15.66 6.96
N ARG A 31 1.76 -14.78 6.17
CA ARG A 31 1.37 -13.38 5.96
C ARG A 31 0.39 -13.21 4.80
N SER A 32 -0.10 -14.31 4.22
CA SER A 32 -1.01 -14.33 3.07
C SER A 32 -0.48 -13.63 1.81
N ILE A 33 0.84 -13.45 1.70
CA ILE A 33 1.49 -12.86 0.51
C ILE A 33 1.59 -13.90 -0.62
N ILE A 34 1.84 -15.16 -0.27
CA ILE A 34 1.84 -16.29 -1.19
C ILE A 34 0.61 -17.16 -0.86
N PRO A 35 -0.27 -17.46 -1.83
CA PRO A 35 -1.38 -18.38 -1.59
C PRO A 35 -0.87 -19.76 -1.17
N LYS A 36 -1.56 -20.42 -0.24
CA LYS A 36 -1.14 -21.72 0.31
C LYS A 36 -0.92 -22.80 -0.76
N ARG A 37 -1.67 -22.76 -1.86
CA ARG A 37 -1.52 -23.70 -2.99
C ARG A 37 -0.20 -23.55 -3.74
N GLU A 38 0.35 -22.33 -3.80
CA GLU A 38 1.59 -22.00 -4.51
C GLU A 38 2.83 -22.28 -3.65
N ASN A 39 2.66 -22.71 -2.40
CA ASN A 39 3.75 -22.88 -1.44
C ASN A 39 4.84 -23.84 -1.96
N GLU A 40 4.42 -24.99 -2.50
CA GLU A 40 5.36 -26.00 -3.00
C GLU A 40 6.06 -25.52 -4.28
N ASP A 41 5.33 -24.89 -5.20
CA ASP A 41 5.87 -24.41 -6.47
C ASP A 41 6.89 -23.28 -6.24
N VAL A 42 6.58 -22.29 -5.39
CA VAL A 42 7.52 -21.23 -5.05
C VAL A 42 8.75 -21.79 -4.34
N LYS A 43 8.58 -22.76 -3.44
CA LYS A 43 9.70 -23.43 -2.76
C LYS A 43 10.62 -24.11 -3.76
N MET A 44 10.07 -24.86 -4.72
CA MET A 44 10.85 -25.54 -5.75
C MET A 44 11.54 -24.55 -6.70
N ALA A 45 10.86 -23.50 -7.11
CA ALA A 45 11.43 -22.45 -7.96
C ALA A 45 12.62 -21.73 -7.29
N ILE A 46 12.54 -21.47 -5.99
CA ILE A 46 13.68 -20.92 -5.22
C ILE A 46 14.85 -21.90 -5.23
N VAL A 47 14.60 -23.18 -4.96
CA VAL A 47 15.67 -24.20 -4.90
C VAL A 47 16.34 -24.38 -6.26
N GLU A 48 15.58 -24.46 -7.34
CA GLU A 48 16.10 -24.56 -8.70
C GLU A 48 16.98 -23.35 -9.06
N LYS A 49 16.47 -22.14 -8.78
CA LYS A 49 17.21 -20.89 -9.00
C LYS A 49 18.47 -20.80 -8.14
N PHE A 50 18.41 -21.30 -6.91
CA PHE A 50 19.57 -21.34 -6.02
C PHE A 50 20.63 -22.32 -6.55
N ILE A 51 20.24 -23.53 -6.94
CA ILE A 51 21.16 -24.54 -7.48
C ILE A 51 21.85 -24.05 -8.74
N SER A 52 21.10 -23.45 -9.68
CA SER A 52 21.68 -22.90 -10.93
C SER A 52 22.69 -21.77 -10.69
N GLN A 53 22.59 -21.05 -9.58
CA GLN A 53 23.48 -19.94 -9.22
C GLN A 53 24.48 -20.28 -8.11
N ARG A 54 24.51 -21.55 -7.64
CA ARG A 54 25.21 -21.96 -6.41
C ARG A 54 26.68 -21.56 -6.39
N GLU A 55 27.42 -21.87 -7.45
CA GLU A 55 28.85 -21.52 -7.52
C GLU A 55 29.11 -20.02 -7.33
N LYS A 56 28.27 -19.17 -7.94
CA LYS A 56 28.42 -17.71 -7.86
C LYS A 56 28.10 -17.22 -6.44
N ILE A 57 27.07 -17.77 -5.81
CA ILE A 57 26.68 -17.47 -4.44
C ILE A 57 27.81 -17.87 -3.47
N ASP A 58 28.35 -19.07 -3.62
CA ASP A 58 29.41 -19.60 -2.77
C ASP A 58 30.72 -18.80 -2.92
N LYS A 59 31.08 -18.42 -4.16
CA LYS A 59 32.24 -17.56 -4.44
C LYS A 59 32.09 -16.15 -3.87
N ALA A 60 30.86 -15.63 -3.76
CA ALA A 60 30.58 -14.29 -3.24
C ALA A 60 30.52 -14.24 -1.70
N PHE A 61 30.58 -15.38 -1.01
CA PHE A 61 30.47 -15.42 0.44
C PHE A 61 31.79 -15.03 1.13
N GLU A 62 31.76 -13.91 1.85
CA GLU A 62 32.93 -13.33 2.55
C GLU A 62 33.15 -13.87 3.98
N GLY A 63 32.27 -14.73 4.50
CA GLY A 63 32.41 -15.30 5.85
C GLY A 63 32.03 -14.36 7.01
N LYS A 64 31.34 -13.24 6.74
CA LYS A 64 30.92 -12.25 7.77
C LYS A 64 29.74 -12.72 8.64
N SER A 65 29.05 -13.78 8.25
CA SER A 65 27.87 -14.33 8.95
C SER A 65 27.87 -15.86 8.89
N LYS A 66 26.95 -16.52 9.60
CA LYS A 66 26.74 -17.97 9.42
C LYS A 66 26.25 -18.25 7.99
N LEU A 67 26.74 -19.33 7.37
CA LEU A 67 26.39 -19.71 6.00
C LEU A 67 24.87 -19.86 5.80
N THR A 68 24.17 -20.46 6.78
CA THR A 68 22.71 -20.59 6.76
C THR A 68 22.01 -19.22 6.73
N THR A 69 22.46 -18.27 7.55
CA THR A 69 21.93 -16.90 7.56
C THR A 69 22.16 -16.20 6.22
N TYR A 70 23.34 -16.38 5.62
CA TYR A 70 23.64 -15.85 4.30
C TYR A 70 22.71 -16.44 3.23
N TYR A 71 22.54 -17.76 3.20
CA TYR A 71 21.64 -18.42 2.24
C TYR A 71 20.18 -18.02 2.42
N ILE A 72 19.68 -17.90 3.66
CA ILE A 72 18.32 -17.40 3.93
C ILE A 72 18.12 -16.00 3.35
N ALA A 73 19.12 -15.11 3.45
CA ALA A 73 19.03 -13.77 2.86
C ALA A 73 18.95 -13.81 1.33
N ILE A 74 19.75 -14.67 0.69
CA ILE A 74 19.71 -14.87 -0.76
C ILE A 74 18.36 -15.47 -1.20
N MET A 75 17.87 -16.51 -0.52
CA MET A 75 16.59 -17.14 -0.80
C MET A 75 15.41 -16.18 -0.59
N ASN A 76 15.45 -15.32 0.43
CA ASN A 76 14.47 -14.25 0.61
C ASN A 76 14.42 -13.31 -0.60
N ARG A 77 15.59 -12.92 -1.14
CA ARG A 77 15.66 -12.08 -2.34
C ARG A 77 15.07 -12.80 -3.56
N MET A 78 15.39 -14.08 -3.75
CA MET A 78 14.80 -14.90 -4.81
C MET A 78 13.29 -15.04 -4.67
N CYS A 79 12.79 -15.27 -3.46
CA CYS A 79 11.36 -15.33 -3.14
C CYS A 79 10.65 -14.03 -3.52
N CYS A 80 11.21 -12.88 -3.13
CA CYS A 80 10.66 -11.57 -3.52
C CYS A 80 10.64 -11.35 -5.03
N GLU A 81 11.63 -11.84 -5.76
CA GLU A 81 11.64 -11.77 -7.24
C GLU A 81 10.52 -12.62 -7.85
N ILE A 82 10.31 -13.84 -7.34
CA ILE A 82 9.21 -14.72 -7.77
C ILE A 82 7.86 -14.08 -7.45
N ILE A 83 7.66 -13.58 -6.22
CA ILE A 83 6.44 -12.86 -5.83
C ILE A 83 6.19 -11.72 -6.82
N ARG A 84 7.16 -10.84 -7.10
CA ARG A 84 6.94 -9.73 -8.03
C ARG A 84 6.56 -10.16 -9.45
N HIS A 85 7.03 -11.30 -9.91
CA HIS A 85 6.71 -11.83 -11.24
C HIS A 85 5.32 -12.50 -11.27
N GLU A 86 5.04 -13.33 -10.27
CA GLU A 86 3.84 -14.19 -10.23
C GLU A 86 2.63 -13.55 -9.55
N ASN A 87 2.80 -12.45 -8.79
CA ASN A 87 1.73 -11.84 -8.00
C ASN A 87 0.50 -11.49 -8.86
N ARG A 88 0.70 -11.13 -10.13
CA ARG A 88 -0.41 -10.83 -11.04
C ARG A 88 -1.23 -12.08 -11.37
N TYR A 89 -0.58 -13.24 -11.53
CA TYR A 89 -1.21 -14.48 -11.96
C TYR A 89 -1.89 -15.24 -10.81
N TRP A 90 -1.32 -15.17 -9.60
CA TRP A 90 -1.86 -15.86 -8.44
C TRP A 90 -3.32 -15.51 -8.13
N TYR A 91 -3.73 -14.27 -8.40
CA TYR A 91 -5.12 -13.86 -8.15
C TYR A 91 -6.05 -14.09 -9.35
N THR A 92 -5.53 -14.12 -10.59
CA THR A 92 -6.33 -14.37 -11.79
C THR A 92 -6.81 -15.81 -11.90
N VAL A 93 -6.05 -16.78 -11.37
CA VAL A 93 -6.43 -18.21 -11.41
C VAL A 93 -7.63 -18.50 -10.49
N VAL A 94 -7.79 -17.75 -9.40
CA VAL A 94 -8.94 -17.90 -8.48
C VAL A 94 -10.26 -17.59 -9.17
N GLU A 95 -10.27 -16.66 -10.13
CA GLU A 95 -11.50 -16.28 -10.85
C GLU A 95 -11.89 -17.29 -11.94
N ASN A 96 -10.96 -18.12 -12.43
CA ASN A 96 -11.19 -18.99 -13.59
C ASN A 96 -11.30 -20.50 -13.28
N GLU A 97 -10.92 -20.96 -12.09
CA GLU A 97 -10.99 -22.38 -11.71
C GLU A 97 -12.24 -22.79 -10.91
N TYR A 98 -13.19 -21.88 -10.69
CA TYR A 98 -14.52 -22.32 -10.23
C TYR A 98 -15.27 -22.96 -11.42
N PRO A 99 -15.66 -24.25 -11.35
CA PRO A 99 -16.44 -24.87 -12.40
C PRO A 99 -17.73 -24.08 -12.59
N LYS A 100 -17.97 -23.62 -13.83
CA LYS A 100 -19.23 -22.98 -14.25
C LYS A 100 -20.48 -23.85 -14.06
N GLU A 101 -20.31 -25.09 -13.60
CA GLU A 101 -21.39 -26.04 -13.31
C GLU A 101 -22.01 -25.86 -11.90
N LEU A 102 -21.53 -24.90 -11.09
CA LEU A 102 -22.13 -24.50 -9.80
C LEU A 102 -22.84 -23.12 -9.84
N GLN A 103 -23.12 -22.60 -11.04
CA GLN A 103 -23.91 -21.38 -11.27
C GLN A 103 -25.42 -21.53 -10.96
N GLU A 104 -25.80 -22.43 -10.05
CA GLU A 104 -27.12 -22.41 -9.39
C GLU A 104 -27.04 -21.85 -7.95
N SER A 105 -25.90 -21.26 -7.55
CA SER A 105 -25.71 -20.71 -6.20
C SER A 105 -25.37 -19.21 -6.18
N ASP A 106 -26.15 -18.40 -6.91
CA ASP A 106 -26.12 -16.92 -6.81
C ASP A 106 -26.24 -16.41 -5.35
N SER A 107 -26.77 -17.23 -4.43
CA SER A 107 -26.89 -16.87 -3.01
C SER A 107 -25.58 -16.85 -2.22
N ILE A 108 -24.53 -17.55 -2.65
CA ILE A 108 -23.27 -17.68 -1.87
C ILE A 108 -22.29 -16.57 -2.26
N THR A 109 -22.11 -16.30 -3.55
CA THR A 109 -21.26 -15.18 -4.01
C THR A 109 -21.82 -13.83 -3.57
N MET A 110 -23.15 -13.63 -3.65
CA MET A 110 -23.79 -12.43 -3.08
C MET A 110 -23.51 -12.27 -1.57
N LYS A 111 -23.48 -13.37 -0.80
CA LYS A 111 -23.19 -13.30 0.64
C LYS A 111 -21.75 -12.86 0.91
N PHE A 112 -20.77 -13.37 0.17
CA PHE A 112 -19.36 -12.97 0.34
C PHE A 112 -19.11 -11.51 -0.06
N GLU A 113 -19.76 -11.02 -1.12
CA GLU A 113 -19.69 -9.60 -1.48
C GLU A 113 -20.33 -8.72 -0.41
N THR A 114 -21.48 -9.15 0.13
CA THR A 114 -22.15 -8.45 1.24
C THR A 114 -21.28 -8.39 2.49
N GLU A 115 -20.57 -9.46 2.85
CA GLU A 115 -19.65 -9.48 3.99
C GLU A 115 -18.46 -8.52 3.81
N LYS A 116 -17.88 -8.47 2.60
CA LYS A 116 -16.80 -7.52 2.28
C LYS A 116 -17.28 -6.06 2.38
N ASP A 117 -18.46 -5.76 1.83
CA ASP A 117 -19.03 -4.42 1.91
C ASP A 117 -19.33 -3.99 3.34
N VAL A 118 -19.79 -4.91 4.19
CA VAL A 118 -20.00 -4.65 5.61
C VAL A 118 -18.69 -4.32 6.32
N ILE A 119 -17.60 -5.08 6.03
CA ILE A 119 -16.27 -4.82 6.59
C ILE A 119 -15.74 -3.45 6.13
N ILE A 120 -15.79 -3.17 4.82
CA ILE A 120 -15.33 -1.88 4.27
C ILE A 120 -16.10 -0.72 4.91
N LYS A 121 -17.43 -0.84 5.00
CA LYS A 121 -18.27 0.18 5.63
C LYS A 121 -17.95 0.36 7.11
N HIS A 122 -17.62 -0.72 7.81
CA HIS A 122 -17.18 -0.63 9.20
C HIS A 122 -15.87 0.15 9.32
N GLU A 123 -14.89 -0.13 8.46
CA GLU A 123 -13.62 0.59 8.42
C GLU A 123 -13.78 2.07 8.02
N GLU A 124 -14.66 2.38 7.07
CA GLU A 124 -15.02 3.76 6.71
C GLU A 124 -15.60 4.52 7.91
N LEU A 125 -16.50 3.90 8.68
CA LEU A 125 -17.08 4.50 9.88
C LEU A 125 -16.02 4.72 10.97
N ARG A 126 -15.08 3.79 11.15
CA ARG A 126 -13.96 3.94 12.09
C ARG A 126 -13.08 5.11 11.68
N LEU A 127 -12.70 5.21 10.41
CA LEU A 127 -11.94 6.35 9.89
C LEU A 127 -12.66 7.67 10.11
N GLU A 128 -13.96 7.72 9.80
CA GLU A 128 -14.77 8.92 10.01
C GLU A 128 -14.82 9.32 11.49
N GLN A 129 -15.01 8.37 12.40
CA GLN A 129 -14.97 8.62 13.85
C GLN A 129 -13.61 9.16 14.31
N VAL A 130 -12.52 8.58 13.84
CA VAL A 130 -11.16 9.05 14.14
C VAL A 130 -10.95 10.46 13.62
N ILE A 131 -11.33 10.77 12.39
CA ILE A 131 -11.22 12.13 11.82
C ILE A 131 -12.10 13.13 12.60
N ASN A 132 -13.31 12.72 12.99
CA ASN A 132 -14.24 13.55 13.76
C ASN A 132 -13.72 13.87 15.17
N SER A 133 -12.76 13.10 15.70
CA SER A 133 -12.11 13.38 16.98
C SER A 133 -11.17 14.61 16.95
N TYR A 134 -10.94 15.23 15.78
CA TYR A 134 -10.09 16.42 15.59
C TYR A 134 -10.92 17.71 15.32
N PRO A 135 -11.81 18.16 16.21
CA PRO A 135 -12.81 19.19 15.89
C PRO A 135 -12.21 20.53 15.47
N VAL A 136 -11.14 20.99 16.14
CA VAL A 136 -10.53 22.32 15.90
C VAL A 136 -9.80 22.39 14.55
N LYS A 137 -9.37 21.25 14.00
CA LYS A 137 -8.50 21.20 12.82
C LYS A 137 -9.02 20.26 11.74
N LYS A 138 -10.27 19.80 11.82
CA LYS A 138 -10.86 18.84 10.89
C LYS A 138 -10.77 19.33 9.44
N GLY A 139 -11.17 20.58 9.17
CA GLY A 139 -11.12 21.16 7.83
C GLY A 139 -9.71 21.17 7.24
N LYS A 140 -8.74 21.68 8.00
CA LYS A 140 -7.33 21.70 7.61
C LYS A 140 -6.77 20.29 7.38
N LEU A 141 -7.00 19.37 8.31
CA LEU A 141 -6.48 18.00 8.25
C LEU A 141 -7.01 17.27 7.02
N LEU A 142 -8.33 17.32 6.79
CA LEU A 142 -8.95 16.68 5.63
C LEU A 142 -8.44 17.24 4.32
N LEU A 143 -8.39 18.57 4.20
CA LEU A 143 -7.88 19.24 3.01
C LEU A 143 -6.43 18.83 2.72
N PHE A 144 -5.60 18.75 3.76
CA PHE A 144 -4.18 18.43 3.62
C PHE A 144 -3.96 16.96 3.29
N LEU A 145 -4.74 16.05 3.89
CA LEU A 145 -4.70 14.62 3.56
C LEU A 145 -5.12 14.40 2.11
N LYS A 146 -6.22 15.02 1.68
CA LYS A 146 -6.67 14.93 0.28
C LYS A 146 -5.61 15.44 -0.69
N PHE A 147 -5.05 16.62 -0.43
CA PHE A 147 -4.02 17.18 -1.30
C PHE A 147 -2.74 16.31 -1.30
N TYR A 148 -2.37 15.75 -0.14
CA TYR A 148 -1.18 14.90 -0.01
C TYR A 148 -1.30 13.58 -0.77
N PHE A 149 -2.48 12.95 -0.74
CA PHE A 149 -2.80 11.69 -1.42
C PHE A 149 -3.42 11.90 -2.83
N ASP A 150 -3.34 13.11 -3.38
CA ASP A 150 -3.88 13.43 -4.71
C ASP A 150 -5.37 13.13 -4.91
N LEU A 151 -6.15 13.25 -3.83
CA LEU A 151 -7.60 13.03 -3.86
C LEU A 151 -8.35 14.29 -4.32
N PRO A 152 -9.52 14.14 -4.98
CA PRO A 152 -10.36 15.27 -5.35
C PRO A 152 -10.77 16.13 -4.16
N ILE A 153 -10.48 17.42 -4.25
CA ILE A 153 -10.83 18.45 -3.26
C ILE A 153 -12.05 19.22 -3.77
N SER A 154 -13.12 19.26 -2.98
CA SER A 154 -14.31 20.05 -3.31
C SER A 154 -14.15 21.51 -2.85
N ARG A 155 -14.90 22.44 -3.49
CA ARG A 155 -14.86 23.86 -3.13
C ARG A 155 -15.33 24.08 -1.69
N GLU A 156 -16.33 23.33 -1.24
CA GLU A 156 -16.87 23.39 0.12
C GLU A 156 -15.82 23.00 1.17
N GLU A 157 -14.92 22.07 0.84
CA GLU A 157 -13.82 21.68 1.73
C GLU A 157 -12.76 22.79 1.86
N VAL A 158 -12.48 23.48 0.75
CA VAL A 158 -11.62 24.67 0.76
C VAL A 158 -12.27 25.78 1.58
N GLU A 159 -13.58 26.02 1.40
CA GLU A 159 -14.35 27.04 2.12
C GLU A 159 -14.36 26.81 3.63
N ARG A 160 -14.50 25.56 4.08
CA ARG A 160 -14.43 25.19 5.51
C ARG A 160 -13.08 25.51 6.15
N TYR A 161 -12.00 25.65 5.39
CA TYR A 161 -10.68 26.00 5.92
C TYR A 161 -10.33 27.47 5.72
N ALA A 162 -10.58 28.03 4.53
CA ALA A 162 -10.13 29.35 4.13
C ALA A 162 -11.17 30.46 4.34
N GLU A 163 -12.44 30.12 4.55
CA GLU A 163 -13.57 31.05 4.66
C GLU A 163 -13.57 32.07 3.50
N HIS A 164 -13.12 33.30 3.75
CA HIS A 164 -13.09 34.39 2.77
C HIS A 164 -11.96 34.28 1.72
N LEU A 165 -10.97 33.41 1.92
CA LEU A 165 -9.84 33.18 1.01
C LEU A 165 -10.04 31.95 0.11
N THR A 166 -11.29 31.52 -0.07
CA THR A 166 -11.62 30.28 -0.78
C THR A 166 -11.12 30.26 -2.21
N ASP A 167 -11.32 31.34 -2.98
CA ASP A 167 -10.91 31.37 -4.39
C ASP A 167 -9.38 31.36 -4.56
N ASP A 168 -8.66 32.13 -3.74
CA ASP A 168 -7.20 32.16 -3.75
C ASP A 168 -6.60 30.80 -3.37
N LEU A 169 -7.13 30.17 -2.31
CA LEU A 169 -6.68 28.85 -1.90
C LEU A 169 -7.05 27.77 -2.94
N ALA A 170 -8.25 27.83 -3.53
CA ALA A 170 -8.66 26.89 -4.56
C ALA A 170 -7.74 26.97 -5.79
N LEU A 171 -7.32 28.19 -6.19
CA LEU A 171 -6.35 28.39 -7.26
C LEU A 171 -4.98 27.81 -6.90
N LEU A 172 -4.51 28.02 -5.68
CA LEU A 172 -3.24 27.48 -5.19
C LEU A 172 -3.22 25.94 -5.16
N LEU A 173 -4.37 25.31 -4.88
CA LEU A 173 -4.50 23.85 -4.79
C LEU A 173 -4.87 23.19 -6.13
N LYS A 174 -5.06 23.95 -7.22
CA LYS A 174 -5.23 23.37 -8.56
C LYS A 174 -3.90 22.77 -9.02
N ARG A 175 -3.84 21.45 -9.08
CA ARG A 175 -2.63 20.70 -9.46
C ARG A 175 -2.61 20.46 -10.96
N GLU A 176 -1.53 20.88 -11.62
CA GLU A 176 -1.07 20.27 -12.87
C GLU A 176 -0.14 19.10 -12.47
N GLN A 177 -0.29 17.93 -13.09
CA GLN A 177 0.17 16.61 -12.61
C GLN A 177 1.56 16.51 -11.91
N THR A 178 1.62 15.57 -10.95
CA THR A 178 2.82 14.96 -10.33
C THR A 178 3.91 15.94 -9.87
N THR A 179 3.65 16.64 -8.78
CA THR A 179 4.69 17.37 -8.04
C THR A 179 5.42 16.44 -7.06
N ALA A 180 6.72 16.66 -6.87
CA ALA A 180 7.50 15.89 -5.90
C ALA A 180 6.93 16.07 -4.49
N ARG A 181 7.04 15.06 -3.60
CA ARG A 181 6.53 15.15 -2.21
C ARG A 181 7.03 16.39 -1.47
N SER A 182 8.26 16.83 -1.73
CA SER A 182 8.82 18.07 -1.16
C SER A 182 8.06 19.33 -1.60
N GLU A 183 7.59 19.37 -2.85
CA GLU A 183 6.82 20.50 -3.40
C GLU A 183 5.41 20.52 -2.81
N VAL A 184 4.78 19.35 -2.61
CA VAL A 184 3.48 19.23 -1.92
C VAL A 184 3.52 19.97 -0.58
N TYR A 185 4.56 19.75 0.23
CA TYR A 185 4.68 20.43 1.52
C TYR A 185 4.93 21.94 1.39
N ASN A 186 5.62 22.41 0.34
CA ASN A 186 5.81 23.84 0.10
C ASN A 186 4.51 24.54 -0.34
N ILE A 187 3.68 23.87 -1.15
CA ILE A 187 2.36 24.37 -1.53
C ILE A 187 1.47 24.46 -0.29
N LEU A 188 1.43 23.39 0.53
CA LEU A 188 0.66 23.40 1.77
C LEU A 188 1.17 24.45 2.77
N ALA A 189 2.48 24.72 2.83
CA ALA A 189 3.01 25.82 3.65
C ALA A 189 2.53 27.18 3.15
N THR A 190 2.49 27.38 1.82
CA THR A 190 1.92 28.59 1.21
C THR A 190 0.44 28.74 1.55
N ALA A 191 -0.32 27.65 1.53
CA ALA A 191 -1.72 27.62 1.95
C ALA A 191 -1.90 28.02 3.43
N VAL A 192 -1.07 27.49 4.34
CA VAL A 192 -1.11 27.88 5.76
C VAL A 192 -0.74 29.35 5.94
N ASN A 193 0.28 29.83 5.23
CA ASN A 193 0.73 31.21 5.35
C ASN A 193 -0.35 32.19 4.84
N LEU A 194 -1.06 31.80 3.78
CA LEU A 194 -2.20 32.54 3.24
C LEU A 194 -3.36 32.60 4.24
N VAL A 195 -3.84 31.45 4.72
CA VAL A 195 -5.07 31.34 5.54
C VAL A 195 -4.85 31.73 7.00
N GLU A 196 -3.71 31.36 7.60
CA GLU A 196 -3.47 31.54 9.04
C GLU A 196 -2.57 32.74 9.36
N HIS A 197 -2.17 33.53 8.34
CA HIS A 197 -1.23 34.64 8.46
C HIS A 197 0.08 34.28 9.19
N LYS A 198 0.61 33.10 8.87
CA LYS A 198 1.86 32.58 9.43
C LYS A 198 3.00 32.72 8.42
N ASN A 199 4.21 32.45 8.89
CA ASN A 199 5.41 32.32 8.05
C ASN A 199 6.12 31.01 8.37
N ILE A 200 5.50 29.90 7.96
CA ILE A 200 6.05 28.56 8.13
C ILE A 200 6.65 28.03 6.83
N LYS A 201 7.64 27.15 6.97
CA LYS A 201 8.31 26.45 5.86
C LYS A 201 7.66 25.08 5.62
N GLY A 202 7.86 24.50 4.44
CA GLY A 202 7.35 23.17 4.08
C GLY A 202 7.70 22.08 5.10
N ASP A 203 8.90 22.11 5.68
CA ASP A 203 9.31 21.13 6.68
C ASP A 203 8.44 21.14 7.95
N ALA A 204 7.99 22.32 8.39
CA ALA A 204 7.08 22.42 9.53
C ALA A 204 5.71 21.80 9.22
N VAL A 205 5.23 21.94 7.98
CA VAL A 205 4.00 21.28 7.51
C VAL A 205 4.20 19.77 7.41
N ARG A 206 5.35 19.31 6.91
CA ARG A 206 5.70 17.88 6.86
C ARG A 206 5.65 17.25 8.25
N MET A 207 6.31 17.88 9.24
CA MET A 207 6.27 17.39 10.63
C MET A 207 4.86 17.40 11.21
N TRP A 208 4.08 18.46 10.94
CA TRP A 208 2.70 18.55 11.38
C TRP A 208 1.85 17.43 10.77
N MET A 209 1.95 17.19 9.46
CA MET A 209 1.22 16.14 8.74
C MET A 209 1.58 14.75 9.26
N ASN A 210 2.86 14.42 9.33
CA ASN A 210 3.32 13.11 9.79
C ASN A 210 2.81 12.81 11.20
N LYS A 211 2.87 13.79 12.11
CA LYS A 211 2.34 13.63 13.47
C LYS A 211 0.84 13.32 13.47
N HIS A 212 0.05 13.96 12.60
CA HIS A 212 -1.41 13.71 12.57
C HIS A 212 -1.73 12.39 11.86
N LEU A 213 -0.99 12.02 10.80
CA LEU A 213 -1.09 10.71 10.17
C LEU A 213 -0.77 9.58 11.16
N GLU A 214 0.35 9.68 11.89
CA GLU A 214 0.72 8.72 12.93
C GLU A 214 -0.36 8.63 14.02
N SER A 215 -0.94 9.75 14.41
CA SER A 215 -2.05 9.78 15.37
C SER A 215 -3.29 9.08 14.83
N VAL A 216 -3.68 9.31 13.56
CA VAL A 216 -4.80 8.61 12.91
C VAL A 216 -4.52 7.10 12.82
N ILE A 217 -3.33 6.70 12.38
CA ILE A 217 -2.91 5.29 12.33
C ILE A 217 -3.00 4.65 13.71
N SER A 218 -2.45 5.32 14.73
CA SER A 218 -2.44 4.82 16.10
C SER A 218 -3.84 4.64 16.65
N GLU A 219 -4.78 5.54 16.31
CA GLU A 219 -6.19 5.43 16.72
C GLU A 219 -6.91 4.29 15.99
N LEU A 220 -6.69 4.14 14.69
CA LEU A 220 -7.27 3.04 13.89
C LEU A 220 -6.74 1.66 14.29
N ASN A 221 -5.49 1.60 14.74
CA ASN A 221 -4.85 0.36 15.22
C ASN A 221 -5.14 0.08 16.70
N LYS A 222 -5.98 0.87 17.37
CA LYS A 222 -6.41 0.52 18.72
C LYS A 222 -7.19 -0.79 18.70
N TYR A 223 -7.06 -1.53 19.80
CA TYR A 223 -7.76 -2.78 20.06
C TYR A 223 -7.35 -3.98 19.17
N ASP A 224 -6.22 -3.89 18.46
CA ASP A 224 -5.63 -4.97 17.64
C ASP A 224 -6.59 -5.55 16.58
N GLU A 225 -7.58 -4.76 16.15
CA GLU A 225 -8.55 -5.17 15.11
C GLU A 225 -7.97 -5.06 13.70
N SER A 226 -6.95 -4.22 13.50
CA SER A 226 -6.38 -3.91 12.19
C SER A 226 -4.92 -3.44 12.30
N GLU A 227 -4.15 -3.60 11.22
CA GLU A 227 -2.75 -3.16 11.12
C GLU A 227 -2.60 -2.12 9.99
N TYR A 228 -3.10 -0.91 10.22
CA TYR A 228 -2.98 0.20 9.28
C TYR A 228 -1.54 0.72 9.18
N SER A 229 -1.15 1.00 7.93
CA SER A 229 0.04 1.76 7.55
C SER A 229 -0.37 3.02 6.77
N ILE A 230 0.59 3.89 6.44
CA ILE A 230 0.33 5.08 5.60
C ILE A 230 -0.31 4.67 4.26
N ASP A 231 0.19 3.60 3.63
CA ASP A 231 -0.28 3.13 2.33
C ASP A 231 -1.72 2.59 2.43
N ASN A 232 -2.07 1.89 3.52
CA ASN A 232 -3.42 1.38 3.73
C ASN A 232 -4.42 2.52 4.02
N ILE A 233 -3.99 3.61 4.66
CA ILE A 233 -4.83 4.79 4.88
C ILE A 233 -5.14 5.51 3.58
N GLU A 234 -4.17 5.62 2.67
CA GLU A 234 -4.39 6.19 1.34
C GLU A 234 -5.53 5.44 0.63
N THR A 235 -5.44 4.10 0.57
CA THR A 235 -6.50 3.25 0.00
C THR A 235 -7.85 3.44 0.71
N LEU A 236 -7.88 3.50 2.05
CA LEU A 236 -9.13 3.68 2.79
C LEU A 236 -9.77 5.06 2.53
N LEU A 237 -8.96 6.11 2.43
CA LEU A 237 -9.43 7.45 2.07
C LEU A 237 -9.96 7.48 0.63
N GLU A 238 -9.28 6.81 -0.31
CA GLU A 238 -9.76 6.65 -1.69
C GLU A 238 -11.13 5.98 -1.72
N PHE A 239 -11.34 4.89 -0.97
CA PHE A 239 -12.64 4.23 -0.86
C PHE A 239 -13.71 5.16 -0.29
N HIS A 240 -13.40 5.82 0.83
CA HIS A 240 -14.34 6.73 1.49
C HIS A 240 -14.80 7.87 0.56
N TYR A 241 -13.86 8.46 -0.20
CA TYR A 241 -14.18 9.60 -1.07
C TYR A 241 -14.66 9.24 -2.47
N SER A 242 -14.29 8.07 -3.02
CA SER A 242 -14.81 7.61 -4.31
C SER A 242 -16.30 7.29 -4.25
N ARG A 243 -16.78 6.75 -3.11
CA ARG A 243 -18.21 6.49 -2.87
C ARG A 243 -19.01 7.77 -2.59
N ALA A 244 -18.35 8.81 -2.07
CA ALA A 244 -18.98 10.10 -1.81
C ALA A 244 -19.25 10.92 -3.08
N ILE A 245 -18.67 10.55 -4.23
CA ILE A 245 -18.99 11.16 -5.52
C ILE A 245 -20.33 10.55 -5.99
N PRO A 246 -21.43 11.33 -6.03
CA PRO A 246 -22.69 10.80 -6.51
C PRO A 246 -22.53 10.34 -7.98
N ALA A 247 -22.91 9.08 -8.24
CA ALA A 247 -22.96 8.43 -9.55
C ALA A 247 -23.40 9.30 -10.76
N PRO A 248 -24.31 10.30 -10.65
CA PRO A 248 -24.60 11.21 -11.77
C PRO A 248 -23.38 11.93 -12.36
N ALA A 249 -22.30 12.18 -11.61
CA ALA A 249 -21.11 12.84 -12.14
C ALA A 249 -20.31 11.93 -13.10
N ILE A 250 -20.26 10.63 -12.83
CA ILE A 250 -19.55 9.64 -13.67
C ILE A 250 -20.33 9.40 -14.97
N ASN A 251 -21.66 9.29 -14.89
CA ASN A 251 -22.50 9.16 -16.08
C ASN A 251 -22.46 10.43 -16.96
N THR A 252 -22.38 11.62 -16.36
CA THR A 252 -22.28 12.88 -17.12
C THR A 252 -20.91 13.02 -17.79
N LEU A 253 -19.80 12.64 -17.12
CA LEU A 253 -18.46 12.63 -17.71
C LEU A 253 -18.31 11.58 -18.82
N LEU A 254 -18.88 10.38 -18.66
CA LEU A 254 -18.94 9.38 -19.72
C LEU A 254 -19.84 9.82 -20.89
N SER A 255 -20.94 10.51 -20.62
CA SER A 255 -21.82 11.08 -21.66
C SER A 255 -21.10 12.19 -22.44
N ILE A 256 -20.35 13.07 -21.75
CA ILE A 256 -19.57 14.13 -22.39
C ILE A 256 -18.40 13.55 -23.19
N LEU A 257 -17.73 12.51 -22.70
CA LEU A 257 -16.71 11.79 -23.46
C LEU A 257 -17.30 11.06 -24.67
N LEU A 258 -18.50 10.47 -24.57
CA LEU A 258 -19.17 9.85 -25.72
C LEU A 258 -19.64 10.87 -26.77
N ILE A 259 -20.00 12.10 -26.37
CA ILE A 259 -20.41 13.17 -27.29
C ILE A 259 -19.22 13.83 -27.99
N LEU A 260 -18.02 13.80 -27.40
CA LEU A 260 -16.83 14.39 -28.00
C LEU A 260 -16.08 13.44 -28.95
N PHE A 261 -16.44 12.15 -28.96
CA PHE A 261 -15.80 11.11 -29.76
C PHE A 261 -16.73 10.44 -30.79
N PHE A 262 -17.93 10.99 -31.00
CA PHE A 262 -18.88 10.65 -32.08
C PHE A 262 -19.45 11.92 -32.71
#